data_AF-A0AAV0V0J4-F1
#
_entry.id   AF-A0AAV0V0J4-F1
#
_cell.length_a   1.000
_cell.length_b   1.000
_cell.length_c   1.000
_cell.angle_alpha   90.00
_cell.angle_beta   90.00
_cell.angle_gamma   90.00
#
_symmetry.space_group_name_H-M   'P 1'
#
loop_
_entity.id
_entity.type
_entity.pdbx_description
1 polymer ?
#
loop_
_entity_poly.entity_id
_entity_poly.type
_entity_poly.pdbx_seq_one_letter_code
_entity_poly.pdbx_strand_id
1 'polypeptide(L)'
;MDETSKATLFNAMVWVDTLKTREGIKSEEVDAVLSRLTEVFGVDVHDAGQKQQLAVNGKASFDEIFAAGLKALDLEMGSVTSSVDEDPVIKKHPELWKKWVAKLEVKGFYNDAAPGSSEYATRTSKALAKFKEKFGDAKPELSKEEKEAKAEELKAQGNEALSSQDYEGAAKLYREALQLSADGPSSHIYHSNLAAALMYLGKYSEVIDHCEQSISLKPAYVKAYSRMGNAQVQLSDLDGAIDTFRRGLEVDSTNAACCDGLADAERKRRQVQTTPAASTPGGAGGMPDLSSLASMLGGAGGGLADMMNNPQMMQMAQSMMQNPQMMQMAQNMMQSPDMLNNLMGGGGGGAASNAGAAPNAGAGGAGSGMPDMSSLMNCPELVAARSDPDLADFFRDVDSEGPSAAMRHVSNPKVSQLMQRVMSRMQG
;
A
#
# COMPACT_ATOMS: atom_id res chain seq x y z
N MET A 1 -39.96 52.11 -16.74
CA MET A 1 -39.39 50.75 -16.79
C MET A 1 -39.55 50.25 -18.21
N ASP A 2 -38.47 49.82 -18.86
CA ASP A 2 -38.53 49.20 -20.19
C ASP A 2 -39.22 47.82 -20.14
N GLU A 3 -39.60 47.29 -21.30
CA GLU A 3 -40.30 46.00 -21.47
C GLU A 3 -39.54 44.83 -20.83
N THR A 4 -38.22 44.78 -20.99
CA THR A 4 -37.37 43.70 -20.45
C THR A 4 -37.37 43.73 -18.93
N SER A 5 -37.17 44.91 -18.35
CA SER A 5 -37.23 45.14 -16.91
C SER A 5 -38.62 44.77 -16.35
N LYS A 6 -39.72 45.13 -17.03
CA LYS A 6 -41.08 44.76 -16.64
C LYS A 6 -41.29 43.24 -16.67
N ALA A 7 -40.79 42.56 -17.69
CA ALA A 7 -40.87 41.10 -17.78
C ALA A 7 -40.07 40.42 -16.65
N THR A 8 -38.86 40.88 -16.36
CA THR A 8 -38.06 40.34 -15.24
C THR A 8 -38.77 40.53 -13.90
N LEU A 9 -39.31 41.71 -13.64
CA LEU A 9 -40.06 42.00 -12.41
C LEU A 9 -41.32 41.15 -12.32
N PHE A 10 -42.09 41.03 -13.42
CA PHE A 10 -43.30 40.21 -13.48
C PHE A 10 -43.00 38.75 -13.09
N ASN A 11 -41.96 38.13 -13.67
CA ASN A 11 -41.63 36.74 -13.38
C ASN A 11 -41.09 36.55 -11.96
N ALA A 12 -40.38 37.54 -11.40
CA ALA A 12 -39.97 37.52 -9.99
C ALA A 12 -41.19 37.59 -9.04
N MET A 13 -42.18 38.43 -9.35
CA MET A 13 -43.44 38.53 -8.59
C MET A 13 -44.26 37.24 -8.70
N VAL A 14 -44.29 36.58 -9.86
CA VAL A 14 -44.96 35.27 -10.02
C VAL A 14 -44.34 34.22 -9.08
N TRP A 15 -43.02 34.20 -8.92
CA TRP A 15 -42.39 33.32 -7.94
C TRP A 15 -42.75 33.68 -6.50
N VAL A 16 -42.76 34.97 -6.15
CA VAL A 16 -43.20 35.43 -4.83
C VAL A 16 -44.62 34.95 -4.54
N ASP A 17 -45.52 34.98 -5.52
CA ASP A 17 -46.90 34.45 -5.40
C ASP A 17 -46.91 32.93 -5.09
N THR A 18 -45.99 32.15 -5.65
CA THR A 18 -45.88 30.71 -5.33
C THR A 18 -45.49 30.40 -3.88
N LEU A 19 -44.85 31.34 -3.17
CA LEU A 19 -44.44 31.17 -1.77
C LEU A 19 -45.62 30.97 -0.81
N LYS A 20 -46.84 31.37 -1.21
CA LYS A 20 -48.08 31.08 -0.47
C LYS A 20 -48.29 29.59 -0.22
N THR A 21 -47.68 28.73 -1.02
CA THR A 21 -47.80 27.26 -0.93
C THR A 21 -46.76 26.61 -0.01
N ARG A 22 -45.78 27.36 0.52
CA ARG A 22 -44.72 26.83 1.40
C ARG A 22 -45.11 26.90 2.88
N GLU A 23 -44.78 25.86 3.64
CA GLU A 23 -44.97 25.84 5.09
C GLU A 23 -44.19 26.98 5.77
N GLY A 24 -44.85 27.67 6.72
CA GLY A 24 -44.25 28.73 7.51
C GLY A 24 -44.36 30.15 6.93
N ILE A 25 -44.86 30.31 5.70
CA ILE A 25 -45.08 31.63 5.09
C ILE A 25 -46.56 32.02 5.17
N LYS A 26 -46.87 33.20 5.70
CA LYS A 26 -48.25 33.71 5.76
C LYS A 26 -48.64 34.32 4.43
N SER A 27 -49.76 33.86 3.84
CA SER A 27 -50.27 34.39 2.57
C SER A 27 -50.47 35.91 2.61
N GLU A 28 -50.96 36.44 3.73
CA GLU A 28 -51.21 37.88 3.94
C GLU A 28 -49.96 38.74 3.76
N GLU A 29 -48.78 38.24 4.16
CA GLU A 29 -47.51 38.94 4.02
C GLU A 29 -47.06 38.95 2.55
N VAL A 30 -47.29 37.84 1.83
CA VAL A 30 -47.03 37.74 0.39
C VAL A 30 -47.93 38.68 -0.40
N ASP A 31 -49.24 38.70 -0.08
CA ASP A 31 -50.22 39.58 -0.72
C ASP A 31 -49.91 41.06 -0.51
N ALA A 32 -49.45 41.44 0.69
CA ALA A 32 -49.03 42.81 0.99
C ALA A 32 -47.80 43.24 0.19
N VAL A 33 -46.83 42.33 0.00
CA VAL A 33 -45.63 42.59 -0.82
C VAL A 33 -46.01 42.75 -2.28
N LEU A 34 -46.80 41.82 -2.84
CA LEU A 34 -47.25 41.88 -4.23
C LEU A 34 -48.04 43.16 -4.50
N SER A 35 -48.98 43.52 -3.61
CA SER A 35 -49.79 44.73 -3.76
C SER A 35 -48.94 46.01 -3.81
N ARG A 36 -47.90 46.11 -2.97
CA ARG A 36 -46.98 47.26 -2.99
C ARG A 36 -46.13 47.29 -4.25
N LEU A 37 -45.66 46.14 -4.72
CA LEU A 37 -44.89 46.06 -5.97
C LEU A 37 -45.75 46.42 -7.18
N THR A 38 -47.02 45.98 -7.18
CA THR A 38 -48.00 46.37 -8.20
C THR A 38 -48.23 47.88 -8.19
N GLU A 39 -48.42 48.49 -7.02
CA GLU A 39 -48.63 49.94 -6.90
C GLU A 39 -47.43 50.76 -7.39
N VAL A 40 -46.21 50.33 -7.03
CA VAL A 40 -44.98 51.07 -7.35
C VAL A 40 -44.58 50.92 -8.82
N PHE A 41 -44.75 49.73 -9.40
CA PHE A 41 -44.21 49.42 -10.73
C PHE A 41 -45.27 49.25 -11.82
N GLY A 42 -46.56 49.22 -11.44
CA GLY A 42 -47.68 49.03 -12.36
C GLY A 42 -47.73 47.63 -12.99
N VAL A 43 -47.08 46.64 -12.36
CA VAL A 43 -47.00 45.26 -12.82
C VAL A 43 -47.84 44.37 -11.92
N ASP A 44 -48.87 43.72 -12.46
CA ASP A 44 -49.80 42.89 -11.71
C ASP A 44 -49.77 41.44 -12.21
N VAL A 45 -49.36 40.53 -11.33
CA VAL A 45 -49.28 39.08 -11.62
C VAL A 45 -50.64 38.40 -11.80
N HIS A 46 -51.71 39.05 -11.34
CA HIS A 46 -53.08 38.59 -11.48
C HIS A 46 -53.80 39.21 -12.70
N ASP A 47 -53.19 40.18 -13.37
CA ASP A 47 -53.72 40.74 -14.62
C ASP A 47 -53.47 39.78 -15.80
N ALA A 48 -54.55 39.35 -16.45
CA ALA A 48 -54.50 38.37 -17.52
C ALA A 48 -53.77 38.89 -18.78
N GLY A 49 -53.83 40.19 -19.07
CA GLY A 49 -53.17 40.80 -20.22
C GLY A 49 -51.66 40.89 -20.03
N GLN A 50 -51.22 41.33 -18.85
CA GLN A 50 -49.81 41.37 -18.47
C GLN A 50 -49.22 39.96 -18.39
N LYS A 51 -49.97 38.99 -17.86
CA LYS A 51 -49.55 37.59 -17.87
C LYS A 51 -49.33 37.03 -19.27
N GLN A 52 -50.14 37.41 -20.24
CA GLN A 52 -49.98 36.95 -21.62
C GLN A 52 -48.78 37.61 -22.33
N GLN A 53 -48.42 38.84 -21.94
CA GLN A 53 -47.34 39.61 -22.57
C GLN A 53 -45.97 39.41 -21.92
N LEU A 54 -45.92 39.28 -20.58
CA LEU A 54 -44.70 39.33 -19.77
C LEU A 54 -44.27 37.97 -19.21
N ALA A 55 -45.16 36.97 -19.19
CA ALA A 55 -44.80 35.64 -18.69
C ALA A 55 -43.82 34.94 -19.64
N VAL A 56 -42.68 34.50 -19.09
CA VAL A 56 -41.72 33.70 -19.86
C VAL A 56 -42.20 32.25 -19.80
N ASN A 57 -42.73 31.74 -20.91
CA ASN A 57 -43.15 30.34 -21.03
C ASN A 57 -41.92 29.43 -21.20
N GLY A 58 -41.50 28.77 -20.12
CA GLY A 58 -40.42 27.78 -20.13
C GLY A 58 -40.25 27.10 -18.77
N LYS A 59 -39.62 25.92 -18.75
CA LYS A 59 -39.29 25.15 -17.52
C LYS A 59 -38.16 25.79 -16.68
N ALA A 60 -37.86 27.07 -16.87
CA ALA A 60 -36.76 27.72 -16.18
C ALA A 60 -37.12 27.92 -14.70
N SER A 61 -36.20 27.50 -13.83
CA SER A 61 -36.29 27.68 -12.39
C SER A 61 -36.13 29.16 -12.00
N PHE A 62 -36.62 29.53 -10.81
CA PHE A 62 -36.47 30.90 -10.29
C PHE A 62 -35.01 31.34 -10.25
N ASP A 63 -34.10 30.45 -9.88
CA ASP A 63 -32.67 30.77 -9.81
C ASP A 63 -32.10 31.13 -11.19
N GLU A 64 -32.57 30.47 -12.25
CA GLU A 64 -32.17 30.77 -13.64
C GLU A 64 -32.75 32.11 -14.12
N ILE A 65 -34.01 32.39 -13.81
CA ILE A 65 -34.69 33.64 -14.19
C ILE A 65 -34.08 34.83 -13.42
N PHE A 66 -33.82 34.65 -12.12
CA PHE A 66 -33.25 35.65 -11.25
C PHE A 66 -31.78 35.93 -11.58
N ALA A 67 -30.97 34.89 -11.82
CA ALA A 67 -29.59 35.05 -12.28
C ALA A 67 -29.51 35.72 -13.66
N ALA A 68 -30.44 35.42 -14.57
CA ALA A 68 -30.52 36.09 -15.86
C ALA A 68 -30.90 37.58 -15.71
N GLY A 69 -31.84 37.89 -14.81
CA GLY A 69 -32.24 39.27 -14.51
C GLY A 69 -31.12 40.10 -13.90
N LEU A 70 -30.37 39.53 -12.96
CA LEU A 70 -29.18 40.15 -12.37
C LEU A 70 -28.11 40.41 -13.42
N LYS A 71 -27.84 39.43 -14.28
CA LYS A 71 -26.88 39.58 -15.39
C LYS A 71 -27.32 40.64 -16.41
N ALA A 72 -28.62 40.77 -16.69
CA ALA A 72 -29.13 41.79 -17.60
C ALA A 72 -29.01 43.21 -17.03
N LEU A 73 -29.03 43.34 -15.70
CA LEU A 73 -28.90 44.61 -14.98
C LEU A 73 -27.45 44.94 -14.59
N ASP A 74 -26.49 44.10 -14.97
CA ASP A 74 -25.07 44.18 -14.55
C ASP A 74 -24.91 44.20 -13.02
N LEU A 75 -25.78 43.47 -12.33
CA LEU A 75 -25.78 43.32 -10.87
C LEU A 75 -25.22 41.94 -10.50
N GLU A 76 -24.24 41.91 -9.61
CA GLU A 76 -23.71 40.65 -9.06
C GLU A 76 -24.55 40.18 -7.85
N MET A 77 -24.83 38.88 -7.77
CA MET A 77 -25.40 38.28 -6.55
C MET A 77 -24.40 38.39 -5.41
N GLY A 78 -24.63 39.35 -4.52
CA GLY A 78 -24.11 39.28 -3.16
C GLY A 78 -24.63 38.00 -2.53
N SER A 79 -23.70 37.10 -2.16
CA SER A 79 -23.99 35.85 -1.45
C SER A 79 -25.10 36.06 -0.42
N VAL A 80 -26.24 35.40 -0.62
CA VAL A 80 -27.21 35.17 0.45
C VAL A 80 -26.44 34.41 1.51
N THR A 81 -26.13 35.09 2.61
CA THR A 81 -25.48 34.48 3.76
C THR A 81 -26.47 33.47 4.32
N SER A 82 -26.21 32.17 4.09
CA SER A 82 -26.66 31.15 5.02
C SER A 82 -26.34 31.67 6.43
N SER A 83 -27.32 31.64 7.32
CA SER A 83 -27.11 32.20 8.66
C SER A 83 -25.85 31.55 9.24
N VAL A 84 -24.91 32.37 9.71
CA VAL A 84 -23.62 31.87 10.21
C VAL A 84 -23.83 30.85 11.34
N ASP A 85 -24.96 30.97 12.04
CA ASP A 85 -25.41 30.07 13.10
C ASP A 85 -25.83 28.67 12.61
N GLU A 86 -26.14 28.50 11.32
CA GLU A 86 -26.43 27.19 10.74
C GLU A 86 -25.20 26.39 10.35
N ASP A 87 -24.01 26.99 10.43
CA ASP A 87 -22.76 26.38 10.01
C ASP A 87 -22.42 25.12 10.85
N PRO A 88 -22.07 23.99 10.20
CA PRO A 88 -21.82 22.72 10.90
C PRO A 88 -20.73 22.81 11.98
N VAL A 89 -19.68 23.63 11.75
CA VAL A 89 -18.57 23.80 12.69
C VAL A 89 -19.02 24.61 13.90
N ILE A 90 -19.87 25.62 13.69
CA ILE A 90 -20.46 26.43 14.76
C ILE A 90 -21.46 25.59 15.57
N LYS A 91 -22.30 24.78 14.94
CA LYS A 91 -23.23 23.87 15.62
C LYS A 91 -22.52 22.87 16.52
N LYS A 92 -21.34 22.39 16.11
CA LYS A 92 -20.52 21.47 16.92
C LYS A 92 -19.84 22.17 18.09
N HIS A 93 -19.47 23.45 17.92
CA HIS A 93 -18.71 24.22 18.91
C HIS A 93 -19.31 25.62 19.18
N PRO A 94 -20.56 25.71 19.65
CA PRO A 94 -21.27 26.99 19.77
C PRO A 94 -20.61 27.93 20.79
N GLU A 95 -20.12 27.38 21.90
CA GLU A 95 -19.44 28.14 22.95
C GLU A 95 -18.06 28.67 22.52
N LEU A 96 -17.36 27.96 21.63
CA LEU A 96 -16.08 28.42 21.08
C LEU A 96 -16.29 29.53 20.07
N TRP A 97 -17.31 29.41 19.22
CA TRP A 97 -17.69 30.47 18.29
C TRP A 97 -18.04 31.76 19.03
N LYS A 98 -18.87 31.68 20.09
CA LYS A 98 -19.22 32.83 20.92
C LYS A 98 -18.00 33.53 21.53
N LYS A 99 -17.05 32.75 22.11
CA LYS A 99 -15.79 33.29 22.66
C LYS A 99 -14.89 33.89 21.58
N TRP A 100 -14.87 33.30 20.39
CA TRP A 100 -14.09 33.77 19.25
C TRP A 100 -14.60 35.12 18.74
N VAL A 101 -15.90 35.25 18.52
CA VAL A 101 -16.54 36.50 18.09
C VAL A 101 -16.35 37.60 19.14
N ALA A 102 -16.60 37.31 20.43
CA ALA A 102 -16.39 38.28 21.50
C ALA A 102 -14.93 38.79 21.56
N LYS A 103 -13.95 37.92 21.29
CA LYS A 103 -12.54 38.32 21.22
C LYS A 103 -12.24 39.21 20.01
N LEU A 104 -12.91 38.99 18.88
CA LEU A 104 -12.77 39.83 17.69
C LEU A 104 -13.40 41.21 17.91
N GLU A 105 -14.56 41.27 18.59
CA GLU A 105 -15.20 42.52 18.99
C GLU A 105 -14.30 43.35 19.92
N VAL A 106 -13.73 42.74 20.96
CA VAL A 106 -12.79 43.44 21.87
C VAL A 106 -11.55 43.97 21.12
N LYS A 107 -11.12 43.28 20.07
CA LYS A 107 -10.01 43.72 19.21
C LYS A 107 -10.39 44.80 18.20
N GLY A 108 -11.64 45.24 18.21
CA GLY A 108 -12.14 46.24 17.28
C GLY A 108 -12.27 45.74 15.84
N PHE A 109 -12.31 44.42 15.62
CA PHE A 109 -12.42 43.84 14.28
C PHE A 109 -13.69 44.30 13.55
N TYR A 110 -14.75 44.62 14.30
CA TYR A 110 -16.04 45.09 13.77
C TYR A 110 -16.29 46.60 13.96
N ASN A 111 -15.35 47.38 14.50
CA ASN A 111 -15.61 48.77 14.92
C ASN A 111 -16.11 49.71 13.80
N ASP A 112 -15.71 49.45 12.56
CA ASP A 112 -16.10 50.26 11.39
C ASP A 112 -17.20 49.60 10.54
N ALA A 113 -17.78 48.50 11.02
CA ALA A 113 -18.75 47.71 10.30
C ALA A 113 -20.05 47.62 11.10
N ALA A 114 -21.07 48.39 10.70
CA ALA A 114 -22.37 48.36 11.37
C ALA A 114 -23.05 46.98 11.18
N PRO A 115 -23.71 46.42 12.20
CA PRO A 115 -24.49 45.19 12.06
C PRO A 115 -25.49 45.30 10.90
N GLY A 116 -25.46 44.33 9.98
CA GLY A 116 -26.29 44.33 8.76
C GLY A 116 -25.69 45.04 7.54
N SER A 117 -24.51 45.66 7.65
CA SER A 117 -23.77 46.18 6.49
C SER A 117 -23.07 45.06 5.70
N SER A 118 -22.83 45.31 4.41
CA SER A 118 -22.02 44.41 3.54
C SER A 118 -20.60 44.20 4.09
N GLU A 119 -20.03 45.25 4.68
CA GLU A 119 -18.73 45.22 5.37
C GLU A 119 -18.75 44.26 6.57
N TYR A 120 -19.82 44.30 7.38
CA TYR A 120 -20.00 43.41 8.53
C TYR A 120 -20.18 41.95 8.11
N ALA A 121 -20.95 41.70 7.05
CA ALA A 121 -21.11 40.36 6.48
C ALA A 121 -19.76 39.81 5.98
N THR A 122 -19.00 40.61 5.25
CA THR A 122 -17.67 40.24 4.75
C THR A 122 -16.69 39.91 5.88
N ARG A 123 -16.67 40.74 6.93
CA ARG A 123 -15.84 40.51 8.12
C ARG A 123 -16.26 39.26 8.88
N THR A 124 -17.57 39.01 8.98
CA THR A 124 -18.10 37.79 9.62
C THR A 124 -17.74 36.53 8.83
N SER A 125 -17.81 36.57 7.50
CA SER A 125 -17.33 35.47 6.65
C SER A 125 -15.83 35.21 6.81
N LYS A 126 -15.01 36.25 6.92
CA LYS A 126 -13.56 36.12 7.22
C LYS A 126 -13.31 35.55 8.62
N ALA A 127 -14.08 35.98 9.62
CA ALA A 127 -14.01 35.45 10.97
C ALA A 127 -14.40 33.97 11.01
N LEU A 128 -15.44 33.58 10.27
CA LEU A 128 -15.89 32.19 10.11
C LEU A 128 -14.83 31.34 9.42
N ALA A 129 -14.23 31.83 8.33
CA ALA A 129 -13.17 31.10 7.63
C ALA A 129 -11.98 30.81 8.55
N LYS A 130 -11.51 31.80 9.30
CA LYS A 130 -10.43 31.60 10.29
C LYS A 130 -10.84 30.73 11.47
N PHE A 131 -12.11 30.76 11.85
CA PHE A 131 -12.63 29.87 12.90
C PHE A 131 -12.64 28.43 12.42
N LYS A 132 -13.09 28.17 11.18
CA LYS A 132 -13.03 26.84 10.56
C LYS A 132 -11.59 26.35 10.38
N GLU A 133 -10.67 27.24 10.02
CA GLU A 133 -9.24 26.92 9.93
C GLU A 133 -8.65 26.47 11.29
N LYS A 134 -9.07 27.10 12.39
CA LYS A 134 -8.52 26.82 13.72
C LYS A 134 -9.27 25.77 14.54
N PHE A 135 -10.58 25.66 14.33
CA PHE A 135 -11.51 24.90 15.18
C PHE A 135 -12.48 24.03 14.37
N GLY A 136 -12.44 24.10 13.03
CA GLY A 136 -13.03 23.04 12.23
C GLY A 136 -12.29 21.75 12.53
N ASP A 137 -13.02 20.66 12.77
CA ASP A 137 -12.38 19.35 12.84
C ASP A 137 -11.49 19.17 11.61
N ALA A 138 -10.27 18.70 11.86
CA ALA A 138 -9.27 18.51 10.84
C ALA A 138 -9.82 17.64 9.68
N LYS A 139 -10.11 18.28 8.53
CA LYS A 139 -10.64 17.67 7.30
C LYS A 139 -12.03 17.01 7.48
N PRO A 140 -12.88 16.99 6.44
CA PRO A 140 -14.07 16.14 6.48
C PRO A 140 -13.64 14.72 6.83
N GLU A 141 -14.25 14.14 7.85
CA GLU A 141 -14.00 12.76 8.24
C GLU A 141 -14.43 11.88 7.06
N LEU A 142 -13.45 11.22 6.42
CA LEU A 142 -13.71 10.37 5.24
C LEU A 142 -14.82 9.37 5.59
N SER A 143 -15.77 9.15 4.67
CA SER A 143 -16.76 8.08 4.82
C SER A 143 -16.05 6.73 4.95
N LYS A 144 -16.78 5.70 5.41
CA LYS A 144 -16.21 4.36 5.49
C LYS A 144 -15.69 3.92 4.12
N GLU A 145 -16.47 4.13 3.06
CA GLU A 145 -16.11 3.79 1.69
C GLU A 145 -14.89 4.57 1.20
N GLU A 146 -14.78 5.85 1.55
CA GLU A 146 -13.62 6.69 1.20
C GLU A 146 -12.36 6.28 1.97
N LYS A 147 -12.50 5.89 3.26
CA LYS A 147 -11.39 5.34 4.06
C LYS A 147 -10.89 4.02 3.46
N GLU A 148 -11.78 3.14 3.04
CA GLU A 148 -11.43 1.87 2.38
C GLU A 148 -10.77 2.11 1.01
N ALA A 149 -11.34 2.99 0.17
CA ALA A 149 -10.77 3.32 -1.13
C ALA A 149 -9.35 3.90 -0.98
N LYS A 150 -9.15 4.77 0.01
CA LYS A 150 -7.83 5.33 0.31
C LYS A 150 -6.86 4.31 0.89
N ALA A 151 -7.34 3.36 1.72
CA ALA A 151 -6.51 2.27 2.22
C ALA A 151 -6.03 1.36 1.07
N GLU A 152 -6.89 1.08 0.08
CA GLU A 152 -6.53 0.35 -1.13
C GLU A 152 -5.49 1.07 -1.99
N GLU A 153 -5.63 2.40 -2.14
CA GLU A 153 -4.64 3.24 -2.82
C GLU A 153 -3.28 3.20 -2.12
N LEU A 154 -3.25 3.37 -0.79
CA LEU A 154 -2.03 3.28 0.01
C LEU A 154 -1.39 1.90 -0.08
N LYS A 155 -2.19 0.82 -0.13
CA LYS A 155 -1.66 -0.53 -0.39
C LYS A 155 -1.01 -0.61 -1.78
N ALA A 156 -1.61 -0.05 -2.82
CA ALA A 156 -1.04 -0.08 -4.17
C ALA A 156 0.30 0.68 -4.21
N GLN A 157 0.36 1.87 -3.62
CA GLN A 157 1.61 2.64 -3.47
C GLN A 157 2.65 1.88 -2.63
N GLY A 158 2.22 1.21 -1.56
CA GLY A 158 3.09 0.37 -0.75
C GLY A 158 3.71 -0.78 -1.54
N ASN A 159 2.94 -1.40 -2.43
CA ASN A 159 3.43 -2.47 -3.31
C ASN A 159 4.47 -1.94 -4.34
N GLU A 160 4.27 -0.74 -4.85
CA GLU A 160 5.23 -0.06 -5.74
C GLU A 160 6.54 0.26 -5.00
N ALA A 161 6.44 0.80 -3.78
CA ALA A 161 7.60 1.05 -2.92
C ALA A 161 8.35 -0.26 -2.59
N LEU A 162 7.62 -1.34 -2.27
CA LEU A 162 8.20 -2.65 -2.01
C LEU A 162 8.95 -3.21 -3.23
N SER A 163 8.38 -3.03 -4.43
CA SER A 163 9.00 -3.45 -5.69
C SER A 163 10.24 -2.62 -6.03
N SER A 164 10.26 -1.37 -5.59
CA SER A 164 11.39 -0.44 -5.70
C SER A 164 12.44 -0.60 -4.59
N GLN A 165 12.28 -1.62 -3.74
CA GLN A 165 13.13 -1.90 -2.56
C GLN A 165 13.14 -0.79 -1.49
N ASP A 166 12.18 0.14 -1.53
CA ASP A 166 11.94 1.11 -0.45
C ASP A 166 11.08 0.45 0.64
N TYR A 167 11.72 -0.37 1.46
CA TYR A 167 11.03 -1.18 2.47
C TYR A 167 10.48 -0.33 3.62
N GLU A 168 11.18 0.73 4.03
CA GLU A 168 10.69 1.70 5.01
C GLU A 168 9.46 2.46 4.50
N GLY A 169 9.50 2.94 3.26
CA GLY A 169 8.37 3.60 2.61
C GLY A 169 7.16 2.68 2.47
N ALA A 170 7.38 1.45 2.01
CA ALA A 170 6.32 0.43 1.94
C ALA A 170 5.69 0.16 3.31
N ALA A 171 6.52 -0.07 4.34
CA ALA A 171 6.04 -0.32 5.69
C ALA A 171 5.24 0.87 6.27
N LYS A 172 5.63 2.10 5.94
CA LYS A 172 4.88 3.30 6.33
C LYS A 172 3.50 3.33 5.66
N LEU A 173 3.44 3.12 4.34
CA LEU A 173 2.20 3.16 3.56
C LEU A 173 1.20 2.09 4.01
N TYR A 174 1.66 0.87 4.30
CA TYR A 174 0.76 -0.18 4.82
C TYR A 174 0.25 0.13 6.24
N ARG A 175 1.06 0.76 7.11
CA ARG A 175 0.59 1.22 8.44
C ARG A 175 -0.46 2.31 8.30
N GLU A 176 -0.29 3.24 7.36
CA GLU A 176 -1.32 4.26 7.07
C GLU A 176 -2.60 3.63 6.53
N ALA A 177 -2.51 2.61 5.67
CA ALA A 177 -3.69 1.85 5.21
C ALA A 177 -4.43 1.19 6.39
N LEU A 178 -3.70 0.58 7.34
CA LEU A 178 -4.27 -0.02 8.54
C LEU A 178 -4.88 1.01 9.51
N GLN A 179 -4.38 2.25 9.55
CA GLN A 179 -5.01 3.32 10.33
C GLN A 179 -6.38 3.74 9.76
N LEU A 180 -6.56 3.61 8.45
CA LEU A 180 -7.83 3.91 7.79
C LEU A 180 -8.80 2.72 7.82
N SER A 181 -8.26 1.51 7.73
CA SER A 181 -9.01 0.26 7.64
C SER A 181 -8.29 -0.85 8.41
N ALA A 182 -8.51 -0.89 9.72
CA ALA A 182 -7.93 -1.90 10.62
C ALA A 182 -8.65 -3.25 10.54
N ASP A 183 -9.98 -3.22 10.40
CA ASP A 183 -10.87 -4.41 10.38
C ASP A 183 -11.70 -4.51 9.08
N GLY A 184 -11.25 -3.84 8.03
CA GLY A 184 -11.88 -3.86 6.72
C GLY A 184 -11.62 -5.15 5.94
N PRO A 185 -12.26 -5.30 4.77
CA PRO A 185 -12.21 -6.54 3.99
C PRO A 185 -10.78 -6.91 3.54
N SER A 186 -9.92 -5.92 3.33
CA SER A 186 -8.54 -6.10 2.88
C SER A 186 -7.49 -5.99 3.98
N SER A 187 -7.88 -5.76 5.25
CA SER A 187 -6.92 -5.49 6.32
C SER A 187 -5.94 -6.65 6.57
N HIS A 188 -6.38 -7.90 6.36
CA HIS A 188 -5.49 -9.07 6.37
C HIS A 188 -4.36 -8.96 5.34
N ILE A 189 -4.63 -8.40 4.15
CA ILE A 189 -3.64 -8.18 3.10
C ILE A 189 -2.65 -7.08 3.52
N TYR A 190 -3.14 -5.98 4.12
CA TYR A 190 -2.28 -4.89 4.58
C TYR A 190 -1.31 -5.37 5.67
N HIS A 191 -1.81 -6.12 6.65
CA HIS A 191 -0.99 -6.77 7.67
C HIS A 191 0.05 -7.70 7.07
N SER A 192 -0.35 -8.58 6.15
CA SER A 192 0.60 -9.48 5.50
C SER A 192 1.66 -8.72 4.71
N ASN A 193 1.28 -7.70 3.93
CA ASN A 193 2.22 -6.94 3.11
C ASN A 193 3.17 -6.08 3.96
N LEU A 194 2.69 -5.52 5.07
CA LEU A 194 3.54 -4.92 6.09
C LEU A 194 4.55 -5.94 6.63
N ALA A 195 4.10 -7.16 6.93
CA ALA A 195 4.99 -8.24 7.37
C ALA A 195 6.07 -8.58 6.32
N ALA A 196 5.77 -8.49 5.01
CA ALA A 196 6.80 -8.63 3.98
C ALA A 196 7.83 -7.50 3.99
N ALA A 197 7.40 -6.24 4.09
CA ALA A 197 8.31 -5.11 4.19
C ALA A 197 9.21 -5.23 5.44
N LEU A 198 8.63 -5.59 6.59
CA LEU A 198 9.35 -5.78 7.85
C LEU A 198 10.35 -6.94 7.81
N MET A 199 10.06 -7.99 7.03
CA MET A 199 11.01 -9.08 6.81
C MET A 199 12.31 -8.57 6.18
N TYR A 200 12.22 -7.71 5.15
CA TYR A 200 13.40 -7.11 4.52
C TYR A 200 14.15 -6.16 5.45
N LEU A 201 13.44 -5.52 6.39
CA LEU A 201 14.02 -4.66 7.42
C LEU A 201 14.62 -5.43 8.62
N GLY A 202 14.55 -6.77 8.63
CA GLY A 202 15.05 -7.59 9.73
C GLY A 202 14.23 -7.49 11.02
N LYS A 203 13.01 -6.93 10.97
CA LYS A 203 12.14 -6.71 12.14
C LYS A 203 11.27 -7.94 12.43
N TYR A 204 11.90 -9.10 12.64
CA TYR A 204 11.22 -10.40 12.64
C TYR A 204 10.15 -10.57 13.71
N SER A 205 10.30 -9.96 14.89
CA SER A 205 9.25 -9.99 15.92
C SER A 205 7.98 -9.26 15.47
N GLU A 206 8.12 -8.07 14.86
CA GLU A 206 6.98 -7.32 14.31
C GLU A 206 6.32 -8.08 13.12
N VAL A 207 7.09 -8.88 12.36
CA VAL A 207 6.56 -9.75 11.29
C VAL A 207 5.59 -10.76 11.87
N ILE A 208 5.95 -11.42 12.98
CA ILE A 208 5.10 -12.41 13.64
C ILE A 208 3.79 -11.76 14.09
N ASP A 209 3.86 -10.63 14.81
CA ASP A 209 2.67 -9.91 15.29
C ASP A 209 1.69 -9.59 14.16
N HIS A 210 2.19 -9.05 13.04
CA HIS A 210 1.34 -8.72 11.90
C HIS A 210 0.84 -9.93 11.13
N CYS A 211 1.62 -11.02 11.05
CA CYS A 211 1.13 -12.27 10.48
C CYS A 211 0.01 -12.89 11.35
N GLU A 212 0.12 -12.83 12.67
CA GLU A 212 -0.94 -13.29 13.58
C GLU A 212 -2.22 -12.47 13.40
N GLN A 213 -2.12 -11.14 13.31
CA GLN A 213 -3.28 -10.28 12.99
C GLN A 213 -3.90 -10.64 11.63
N SER A 214 -3.07 -10.85 10.60
CA SER A 214 -3.56 -11.29 9.29
C SER A 214 -4.29 -12.63 9.34
N ILE A 215 -3.78 -13.60 10.11
CA ILE A 215 -4.38 -14.93 10.27
C ILE A 215 -5.69 -14.82 11.07
N SER A 216 -5.72 -13.99 12.11
CA SER A 216 -6.94 -13.74 12.90
C SER A 216 -8.05 -13.14 12.04
N LEU A 217 -7.72 -12.19 11.17
CA LEU A 217 -8.68 -11.57 10.24
C LEU A 217 -9.12 -12.52 9.11
N LYS A 218 -8.18 -13.31 8.57
CA LYS A 218 -8.48 -14.29 7.51
C LYS A 218 -7.65 -15.56 7.68
N PRO A 219 -8.18 -16.59 8.38
CA PRO A 219 -7.46 -17.83 8.66
C PRO A 219 -7.03 -18.61 7.41
N ALA A 220 -7.73 -18.42 6.28
CA ALA A 220 -7.42 -19.06 5.00
C ALA A 220 -6.30 -18.35 4.19
N TYR A 221 -5.70 -17.28 4.71
CA TYR A 221 -4.70 -16.50 3.97
C TYR A 221 -3.29 -17.10 4.13
N VAL A 222 -2.99 -18.13 3.34
CA VAL A 222 -1.76 -18.94 3.45
C VAL A 222 -0.44 -18.13 3.42
N LYS A 223 -0.41 -16.99 2.71
CA LYS A 223 0.77 -16.11 2.65
C LYS A 223 1.22 -15.59 4.02
N ALA A 224 0.30 -15.45 4.98
CA ALA A 224 0.65 -15.03 6.34
C ALA A 224 1.40 -16.13 7.11
N TYR A 225 1.01 -17.40 6.94
CA TYR A 225 1.69 -18.53 7.57
C TYR A 225 3.12 -18.69 7.05
N SER A 226 3.32 -18.63 5.73
CA SER A 226 4.67 -18.75 5.17
C SER A 226 5.60 -17.61 5.61
N ARG A 227 5.08 -16.38 5.72
CA ARG A 227 5.84 -15.23 6.24
C ARG A 227 6.17 -15.37 7.73
N MET A 228 5.20 -15.80 8.56
CA MET A 228 5.42 -16.04 9.98
C MET A 228 6.45 -17.14 10.23
N GLY A 229 6.32 -18.28 9.55
CA GLY A 229 7.29 -19.38 9.66
C GLY A 229 8.69 -18.96 9.27
N ASN A 230 8.84 -18.18 8.19
CA ASN A 230 10.14 -17.62 7.81
C ASN A 230 10.72 -16.69 8.88
N ALA A 231 9.91 -15.85 9.53
CA ALA A 231 10.37 -14.96 10.59
C ALA A 231 10.82 -15.75 11.84
N GLN A 232 10.08 -16.80 12.20
CA GLN A 232 10.45 -17.71 13.28
C GLN A 232 11.77 -18.42 13.00
N VAL A 233 12.02 -18.85 11.75
CA VAL A 233 13.32 -19.39 11.34
C VAL A 233 14.45 -18.38 11.55
N GLN A 234 14.23 -17.10 11.21
CA GLN A 234 15.25 -16.05 11.42
C GLN A 234 15.51 -15.79 12.91
N LEU A 235 14.49 -15.94 13.76
CA LEU A 235 14.62 -15.87 15.22
C LEU A 235 15.15 -17.17 15.85
N SER A 236 15.50 -18.18 15.05
CA SER A 236 15.91 -19.52 15.51
C SER A 236 14.84 -20.27 16.31
N ASP A 237 13.58 -19.84 16.26
CA ASP A 237 12.42 -20.58 16.77
C ASP A 237 12.00 -21.65 15.75
N LEU A 238 12.81 -22.70 15.65
CA LEU A 238 12.64 -23.73 14.64
C LEU A 238 11.41 -24.61 14.89
N ASP A 239 11.05 -24.86 16.15
CA ASP A 239 9.86 -25.65 16.48
C ASP A 239 8.58 -24.85 16.19
N GLY A 240 8.54 -23.56 16.54
CA GLY A 240 7.44 -22.68 16.16
C GLY A 240 7.29 -22.53 14.65
N ALA A 241 8.40 -22.40 13.92
CA ALA A 241 8.37 -22.34 12.45
C ALA A 241 7.75 -23.61 11.82
N ILE A 242 8.15 -24.80 12.31
CA ILE A 242 7.62 -26.09 11.83
C ILE A 242 6.12 -26.19 12.07
N ASP A 243 5.63 -25.79 13.25
CA ASP A 243 4.19 -25.77 13.55
C ASP A 243 3.45 -24.81 12.60
N THR A 244 3.95 -23.59 12.45
CA THR A 244 3.35 -22.57 11.57
C THR A 244 3.28 -23.01 10.12
N PHE A 245 4.34 -23.61 9.57
CA PHE A 245 4.33 -24.11 8.20
C PHE A 245 3.36 -25.28 8.02
N ARG A 246 3.24 -26.19 9.01
CA ARG A 246 2.25 -27.27 8.98
C ARG A 246 0.83 -26.74 8.98
N ARG A 247 0.52 -25.76 9.84
CA ARG A 247 -0.77 -25.06 9.82
C ARG A 247 -1.05 -24.38 8.47
N GLY A 248 -0.03 -23.79 7.84
CA GLY A 248 -0.14 -23.26 6.48
C GLY A 248 -0.49 -24.33 5.44
N LEU A 249 0.07 -25.53 5.57
CA LEU A 249 -0.23 -26.68 4.69
C LEU A 249 -1.58 -27.35 4.99
N GLU A 250 -2.12 -27.20 6.19
CA GLU A 250 -3.51 -27.57 6.48
C GLU A 250 -4.50 -26.66 5.73
N VAL A 251 -4.14 -25.39 5.51
CA VAL A 251 -4.92 -24.42 4.74
C VAL A 251 -4.76 -24.64 3.24
N ASP A 252 -3.52 -24.83 2.76
CA ASP A 252 -3.20 -25.13 1.37
C ASP A 252 -2.05 -26.14 1.30
N SER A 253 -2.43 -27.42 1.14
CA SER A 253 -1.49 -28.56 1.11
C SER A 253 -0.48 -28.52 -0.03
N THR A 254 -0.70 -27.67 -1.04
CA THR A 254 0.18 -27.55 -2.22
C THR A 254 1.06 -26.30 -2.17
N ASN A 255 1.02 -25.55 -1.06
CA ASN A 255 1.74 -24.30 -0.93
C ASN A 255 3.26 -24.51 -0.92
N ALA A 256 3.92 -24.24 -2.05
CA ALA A 256 5.36 -24.43 -2.20
C ALA A 256 6.19 -23.73 -1.11
N ALA A 257 5.85 -22.47 -0.77
CA ALA A 257 6.57 -21.72 0.25
C ALA A 257 6.48 -22.36 1.65
N CYS A 258 5.33 -22.93 2.02
CA CYS A 258 5.20 -23.65 3.28
C CYS A 258 5.90 -25.02 3.23
N CYS A 259 5.83 -25.75 2.11
CA CYS A 259 6.56 -27.00 1.93
C CYS A 259 8.07 -26.80 2.05
N ASP A 260 8.62 -25.84 1.32
CA ASP A 260 10.05 -25.54 1.29
C ASP A 260 10.52 -25.02 2.65
N GLY A 261 9.75 -24.13 3.27
CA GLY A 261 9.99 -23.58 4.60
C GLY A 261 10.00 -24.66 5.69
N LEU A 262 9.04 -25.59 5.65
CA LEU A 262 8.98 -26.73 6.57
C LEU A 262 10.23 -27.62 6.42
N ALA A 263 10.60 -27.96 5.19
CA ALA A 263 11.79 -28.76 4.92
C ALA A 263 13.07 -28.06 5.42
N ASP A 264 13.18 -26.74 5.25
CA ASP A 264 14.31 -25.96 5.74
C ASP A 264 14.38 -25.91 7.27
N ALA A 265 13.25 -25.62 7.93
CA ALA A 265 13.18 -25.57 9.38
C ALA A 265 13.51 -26.94 10.01
N GLU A 266 13.03 -28.04 9.44
CA GLU A 266 13.36 -29.39 9.90
C GLU A 266 14.84 -29.75 9.73
N ARG A 267 15.46 -29.36 8.60
CA ARG A 267 16.91 -29.54 8.38
C ARG A 267 17.72 -28.76 9.41
N LYS A 268 17.41 -27.48 9.61
CA LYS A 268 18.09 -26.62 10.59
C LYS A 268 17.95 -27.17 12.01
N ARG A 269 16.76 -27.66 12.38
CA ARG A 269 16.52 -28.24 13.71
C ARG A 269 17.36 -29.48 13.95
N ARG A 270 17.49 -30.35 12.95
CA ARG A 270 18.38 -31.53 13.03
C ARG A 270 19.84 -31.13 13.19
N GLN A 271 20.31 -30.11 12.47
CA GLN A 271 21.69 -29.64 12.59
C GLN A 271 22.02 -29.11 14.00
N VAL A 272 21.10 -28.36 14.61
CA VAL A 272 21.23 -27.89 16.00
C VAL A 272 21.25 -29.05 16.99
N GLN A 273 20.51 -30.13 16.74
CA GLN A 273 20.54 -31.33 17.59
C GLN A 273 21.81 -32.17 17.42
N THR A 274 22.43 -32.15 16.24
CA THR A 274 23.67 -32.92 15.96
C THR A 274 24.96 -32.21 16.37
N THR A 275 24.89 -30.92 16.76
CA THR A 275 26.04 -30.21 17.33
C THR A 275 26.05 -30.46 18.85
N PRO A 276 27.04 -31.17 19.42
CA PRO A 276 27.11 -31.37 20.86
C PRO A 276 27.24 -30.01 21.53
N ALA A 277 26.40 -29.73 22.51
CA ALA A 277 26.57 -28.57 23.39
C ALA A 277 27.97 -28.61 23.98
N ALA A 278 28.85 -27.71 23.55
CA ALA A 278 30.08 -27.41 24.29
C ALA A 278 29.64 -26.88 25.65
N SER A 279 29.74 -27.74 26.66
CA SER A 279 29.41 -27.45 28.06
C SER A 279 30.12 -26.18 28.52
N THR A 280 29.34 -25.22 29.02
CA THR A 280 29.84 -24.05 29.75
C THR A 280 30.59 -24.51 31.01
N PRO A 281 31.86 -24.11 31.22
CA PRO A 281 32.52 -24.32 32.51
C PRO A 281 32.00 -23.26 33.49
N GLY A 282 31.23 -23.71 34.48
CA GLY A 282 30.98 -22.92 35.68
C GLY A 282 32.25 -22.88 36.54
N GLY A 283 32.67 -21.68 36.94
CA GLY A 283 33.52 -21.49 38.11
C GLY A 283 34.96 -21.03 37.84
N ALA A 284 35.19 -19.76 38.15
CA ALA A 284 36.39 -19.20 38.78
C ALA A 284 37.79 -19.58 38.23
N GLY A 285 38.44 -18.60 37.61
CA GLY A 285 39.86 -18.30 37.82
C GLY A 285 40.85 -19.43 37.52
N GLY A 286 41.19 -19.62 36.26
CA GLY A 286 42.32 -20.45 35.84
C GLY A 286 42.43 -20.42 34.34
N MET A 287 43.65 -20.23 33.80
CA MET A 287 43.92 -20.11 32.37
C MET A 287 43.21 -21.18 31.52
N PRO A 288 42.83 -20.87 30.26
CA PRO A 288 42.43 -21.90 29.31
C PRO A 288 43.57 -22.91 29.10
N ASP A 289 43.19 -24.19 29.17
CA ASP A 289 44.08 -25.35 29.12
C ASP A 289 44.79 -25.49 27.77
N LEU A 290 46.10 -25.18 27.77
CA LEU A 290 47.03 -25.36 26.67
C LEU A 290 47.20 -26.83 26.23
N SER A 291 46.66 -27.80 26.98
CA SER A 291 46.67 -29.23 26.58
C SER A 291 45.78 -29.50 25.37
N SER A 292 44.70 -28.73 25.19
CA SER A 292 43.81 -28.84 24.01
C SER A 292 44.42 -28.23 22.73
N LEU A 293 45.37 -27.30 22.87
CA LEU A 293 46.12 -26.71 21.75
C LEU A 293 47.31 -27.60 21.34
N ALA A 294 47.89 -28.35 22.29
CA ALA A 294 48.96 -29.30 22.02
C ALA A 294 48.52 -30.53 21.21
N SER A 295 47.26 -30.96 21.33
CA SER A 295 46.67 -32.02 20.47
C SER A 295 46.37 -31.54 19.04
N MET A 296 46.25 -30.23 18.82
CA MET A 296 46.00 -29.66 17.49
C MET A 296 47.30 -29.27 16.76
N LEU A 297 48.36 -28.92 17.49
CA LEU A 297 49.60 -28.37 16.92
C LEU A 297 50.85 -29.21 17.23
N GLY A 298 50.82 -30.48 16.84
CA GLY A 298 52.07 -31.19 16.52
C GLY A 298 52.69 -32.03 17.64
N GLY A 299 51.89 -32.83 18.34
CA GLY A 299 52.38 -33.91 19.20
C GLY A 299 51.97 -35.28 18.66
N ALA A 300 52.92 -35.96 18.00
CA ALA A 300 52.99 -37.41 17.74
C ALA A 300 51.67 -38.23 17.72
N GLY A 301 51.23 -38.58 16.50
CA GLY A 301 50.47 -39.80 16.23
C GLY A 301 48.96 -39.74 16.50
N GLY A 302 48.17 -39.27 15.53
CA GLY A 302 46.72 -39.41 15.60
C GLY A 302 45.88 -38.83 14.46
N GLY A 303 46.44 -38.01 13.57
CA GLY A 303 45.64 -37.26 12.58
C GLY A 303 45.30 -37.97 11.25
N LEU A 304 45.78 -39.20 11.02
CA LEU A 304 45.54 -39.92 9.75
C LEU A 304 45.27 -41.41 9.94
N ALA A 305 45.76 -42.02 11.03
CA ALA A 305 45.55 -43.44 11.32
C ALA A 305 44.11 -43.77 11.74
N ASP A 306 43.45 -42.91 12.53
CA ASP A 306 42.03 -43.11 12.91
C ASP A 306 41.04 -42.76 11.79
N MET A 307 41.47 -41.97 10.81
CA MET A 307 40.69 -41.75 9.59
C MET A 307 40.72 -42.99 8.67
N MET A 308 41.84 -43.72 8.66
CA MET A 308 42.05 -44.90 7.83
C MET A 308 41.44 -46.19 8.41
N ASN A 309 41.04 -46.17 9.68
CA ASN A 309 40.44 -47.32 10.37
C ASN A 309 38.90 -47.28 10.36
N ASN A 310 38.29 -46.35 9.61
CA ASN A 310 36.84 -46.25 9.48
C ASN A 310 36.33 -47.29 8.45
N PRO A 311 35.54 -48.31 8.86
CA PRO A 311 35.09 -49.39 7.97
C PRO A 311 34.21 -48.90 6.81
N GLN A 312 33.52 -47.77 6.98
CA GLN A 312 32.74 -47.14 5.90
C GLN A 312 33.63 -46.45 4.85
N MET A 313 34.82 -45.97 5.23
CA MET A 313 35.76 -45.38 4.28
C MET A 313 36.46 -46.47 3.45
N MET A 314 36.72 -47.64 4.01
CA MET A 314 37.29 -48.78 3.29
C MET A 314 36.30 -49.38 2.28
N GLN A 315 35.00 -49.43 2.63
CA GLN A 315 33.92 -49.78 1.68
C GLN A 315 33.74 -48.72 0.58
N MET A 316 33.83 -47.44 0.93
CA MET A 316 33.75 -46.35 -0.05
C MET A 316 34.93 -46.39 -1.02
N ALA A 317 36.15 -46.61 -0.53
CA ALA A 317 37.35 -46.76 -1.36
C ALA A 317 37.28 -48.00 -2.26
N GLN A 318 36.74 -49.13 -1.78
CA GLN A 318 36.50 -50.32 -2.61
C GLN A 318 35.43 -50.09 -3.69
N SER A 319 34.34 -49.39 -3.36
CA SER A 319 33.29 -49.02 -4.32
C SER A 319 33.80 -48.05 -5.38
N MET A 320 34.69 -47.14 -5.00
CA MET A 320 35.30 -46.17 -5.90
C MET A 320 36.33 -46.83 -6.84
N MET A 321 37.06 -47.84 -6.36
CA MET A 321 38.05 -48.59 -7.14
C MET A 321 37.42 -49.62 -8.11
N GLN A 322 36.17 -50.02 -7.86
CA GLN A 322 35.40 -50.89 -8.74
C GLN A 322 34.59 -50.13 -9.80
N ASN A 323 34.61 -48.78 -9.77
CA ASN A 323 33.82 -47.97 -10.67
C ASN A 323 34.56 -47.73 -12.01
N PRO A 324 34.15 -48.38 -13.13
CA PRO A 324 34.90 -48.35 -14.39
C PRO A 324 35.02 -46.95 -15.01
N GLN A 325 34.05 -46.08 -14.71
CA GLN A 325 33.99 -44.71 -15.21
C GLN A 325 35.03 -43.79 -14.55
N MET A 326 35.46 -44.08 -13.31
CA MET A 326 36.45 -43.27 -12.61
C MET A 326 37.88 -43.60 -13.04
N MET A 327 38.16 -44.87 -13.36
CA MET A 327 39.44 -45.27 -13.94
C MET A 327 39.65 -44.63 -15.32
N GLN A 328 38.57 -44.46 -16.09
CA GLN A 328 38.56 -43.76 -17.36
C GLN A 328 38.78 -42.24 -17.19
N MET A 329 38.23 -41.63 -16.13
CA MET A 329 38.45 -40.22 -15.80
C MET A 329 39.88 -39.95 -15.30
N ALA A 330 40.44 -40.84 -14.47
CA ALA A 330 41.83 -40.76 -14.01
C ALA A 330 42.82 -40.94 -15.17
N GLN A 331 42.50 -41.81 -16.13
CA GLN A 331 43.29 -42.01 -17.34
C GLN A 331 43.23 -40.78 -18.28
N ASN A 332 42.10 -40.09 -18.36
CA ASN A 332 41.97 -38.81 -19.09
C ASN A 332 42.69 -37.64 -18.38
N MET A 333 42.75 -37.66 -17.04
CA MET A 333 43.45 -36.63 -16.26
C MET A 333 44.98 -36.79 -16.34
N MET A 334 45.50 -38.02 -16.37
CA MET A 334 46.92 -38.30 -16.61
C MET A 334 47.38 -37.88 -18.01
N GLN A 335 46.46 -37.74 -18.95
CA GLN A 335 46.73 -37.33 -20.33
C GLN A 335 46.65 -35.81 -20.54
N SER A 336 46.32 -35.01 -19.51
CA SER A 336 46.10 -33.56 -19.62
C SER A 336 47.01 -32.76 -18.66
N PRO A 337 48.24 -32.37 -19.07
CA PRO A 337 49.21 -31.68 -18.21
C PRO A 337 48.83 -30.25 -17.78
N ASP A 338 47.89 -29.58 -18.46
CA ASP A 338 47.59 -28.15 -18.23
C ASP A 338 46.67 -27.86 -17.03
N MET A 339 45.97 -28.87 -16.51
CA MET A 339 45.00 -28.68 -15.43
C MET A 339 45.66 -28.59 -14.04
N LEU A 340 46.85 -29.20 -13.87
CA LEU A 340 47.57 -29.24 -12.59
C LEU A 340 48.24 -27.90 -12.26
N ASN A 341 48.56 -27.09 -13.28
CA ASN A 341 49.27 -25.82 -13.12
C ASN A 341 48.37 -24.71 -12.54
N ASN A 342 47.05 -24.80 -12.74
CA ASN A 342 46.09 -23.82 -12.22
C ASN A 342 45.67 -24.05 -10.76
N LEU A 343 45.93 -25.25 -10.21
CA LEU A 343 45.49 -25.59 -8.85
C LEU A 343 46.53 -25.28 -7.77
N MET A 344 47.81 -25.19 -8.13
CA MET A 344 48.93 -24.99 -7.20
C MET A 344 49.40 -23.52 -7.07
N GLY A 345 48.69 -22.57 -7.68
CA GLY A 345 49.19 -21.21 -7.92
C GLY A 345 48.65 -20.06 -7.06
N GLY A 346 47.90 -20.27 -5.98
CA GLY A 346 47.24 -19.15 -5.29
C GLY A 346 47.09 -19.29 -3.78
N GLY A 347 48.15 -18.98 -3.03
CA GLY A 347 48.11 -18.82 -1.58
C GLY A 347 48.72 -17.49 -1.12
N GLY A 348 48.18 -16.90 -0.04
CA GLY A 348 48.95 -16.06 0.88
C GLY A 348 48.39 -14.67 1.26
N GLY A 349 47.89 -14.55 2.50
CA GLY A 349 48.32 -13.51 3.47
C GLY A 349 47.55 -12.18 3.59
N GLY A 350 47.01 -11.88 4.78
CA GLY A 350 46.70 -10.51 5.24
C GLY A 350 45.63 -10.43 6.34
N ALA A 351 45.99 -9.94 7.53
CA ALA A 351 45.21 -9.95 8.78
C ALA A 351 44.46 -8.64 9.10
N ALA A 352 43.57 -8.74 10.12
CA ALA A 352 42.79 -7.69 10.83
C ALA A 352 41.52 -7.19 10.10
N SER A 353 40.31 -7.19 10.64
CA SER A 353 39.82 -7.03 12.03
C SER A 353 38.40 -7.64 12.14
N ASN A 354 38.09 -8.25 13.29
CA ASN A 354 36.85 -9.00 13.52
C ASN A 354 35.87 -8.17 14.38
N ALA A 355 34.78 -7.72 13.75
CA ALA A 355 33.55 -7.28 14.41
C ALA A 355 32.38 -7.87 13.58
N GLY A 356 31.61 -8.75 14.20
CA GLY A 356 30.71 -9.70 13.54
C GLY A 356 29.52 -9.05 12.82
N ALA A 357 29.47 -9.26 11.50
CA ALA A 357 28.31 -9.10 10.64
C ALA A 357 27.87 -10.47 10.13
N ALA A 358 26.55 -10.71 10.17
CA ALA A 358 25.86 -11.90 9.70
C ALA A 358 25.98 -12.10 8.17
N PRO A 359 25.82 -13.33 7.64
CA PRO A 359 26.10 -13.62 6.24
C PRO A 359 24.99 -13.14 5.31
N ASN A 360 25.39 -12.26 4.39
CA ASN A 360 24.64 -11.84 3.21
C ASN A 360 24.52 -13.01 2.22
N ALA A 361 23.29 -13.39 1.87
CA ALA A 361 22.99 -14.24 0.75
C ALA A 361 22.37 -13.38 -0.37
N GLY A 362 23.08 -13.28 -1.50
CA GLY A 362 22.43 -13.06 -2.79
C GLY A 362 22.53 -11.68 -3.44
N ALA A 363 23.72 -11.08 -3.53
CA ALA A 363 24.03 -10.13 -4.60
C ALA A 363 24.86 -10.84 -5.69
N GLY A 364 24.17 -11.42 -6.68
CA GLY A 364 24.79 -11.98 -7.87
C GLY A 364 25.06 -10.88 -8.89
N GLY A 365 26.32 -10.46 -9.02
CA GLY A 365 26.79 -9.75 -10.19
C GLY A 365 26.77 -10.68 -11.40
N ALA A 366 25.92 -10.39 -12.38
CA ALA A 366 25.96 -11.00 -13.69
C ALA A 366 26.89 -10.16 -14.60
N GLY A 367 28.17 -10.54 -14.62
CA GLY A 367 28.92 -10.46 -15.87
C GLY A 367 28.52 -11.63 -16.74
N SER A 368 27.99 -11.34 -17.92
CA SER A 368 27.62 -12.23 -19.05
C SER A 368 26.14 -12.68 -19.17
N GLY A 369 25.35 -11.90 -19.92
CA GLY A 369 24.46 -12.47 -20.94
C GLY A 369 22.98 -12.68 -20.63
N MET A 370 22.35 -11.98 -19.67
CA MET A 370 20.89 -12.00 -19.51
C MET A 370 20.27 -10.63 -19.84
N PRO A 371 19.27 -10.54 -20.73
CA PRO A 371 18.67 -9.26 -21.12
C PRO A 371 17.89 -8.62 -19.97
N ASP A 372 17.93 -7.29 -19.93
CA ASP A 372 17.23 -6.44 -18.96
C ASP A 372 15.71 -6.72 -18.91
N MET A 373 15.22 -7.08 -17.71
CA MET A 373 13.83 -7.46 -17.44
C MET A 373 12.83 -6.33 -17.77
N SER A 374 13.29 -5.07 -17.78
CA SER A 374 12.48 -3.90 -18.14
C SER A 374 12.18 -3.85 -19.65
N SER A 375 13.11 -4.37 -20.45
CA SER A 375 12.97 -4.49 -21.91
C SER A 375 12.03 -5.64 -22.30
N LEU A 376 11.93 -6.66 -21.44
CA LEU A 376 11.03 -7.81 -21.62
C LEU A 376 9.55 -7.43 -21.46
N MET A 377 9.20 -6.63 -20.45
CA MET A 377 7.79 -6.27 -20.19
C MET A 377 7.21 -5.27 -21.21
N ASN A 378 8.07 -4.51 -21.90
CA ASN A 378 7.68 -3.52 -22.92
C ASN A 378 7.85 -4.02 -24.37
N CYS A 379 7.99 -5.33 -24.59
CA CYS A 379 8.05 -5.89 -25.94
C CYS A 379 6.73 -5.61 -26.69
N PRO A 380 6.76 -5.05 -27.92
CA PRO A 380 5.56 -4.76 -28.71
C PRO A 380 4.63 -5.96 -28.91
N GLU A 381 5.17 -7.19 -28.96
CA GLU A 381 4.34 -8.40 -29.02
C GLU A 381 3.56 -8.67 -27.73
N LEU A 382 4.14 -8.40 -26.56
CA LEU A 382 3.45 -8.58 -25.28
C LEU A 382 2.38 -7.51 -25.09
N VAL A 383 2.64 -6.27 -25.54
CA VAL A 383 1.65 -5.19 -25.54
C VAL A 383 0.49 -5.49 -26.49
N ALA A 384 0.76 -6.00 -27.70
CA ALA A 384 -0.30 -6.39 -28.64
C ALA A 384 -1.11 -7.60 -28.15
N ALA A 385 -0.45 -8.56 -27.48
CA ALA A 385 -1.09 -9.76 -26.95
C ALA A 385 -2.02 -9.50 -25.75
N ARG A 386 -1.84 -8.38 -25.03
CA ARG A 386 -2.73 -7.97 -23.92
C ARG A 386 -4.17 -7.71 -24.36
N SER A 387 -4.39 -7.45 -25.64
CA SER A 387 -5.71 -7.24 -26.23
C SER A 387 -6.40 -8.55 -26.66
N ASP A 388 -5.72 -9.70 -26.61
CA ASP A 388 -6.32 -11.00 -26.96
C ASP A 388 -7.10 -11.55 -25.74
N PRO A 389 -8.43 -11.73 -25.82
CA PRO A 389 -9.23 -12.23 -24.71
C PRO A 389 -8.83 -13.64 -24.26
N ASP A 390 -8.25 -14.47 -25.14
CA ASP A 390 -7.79 -15.82 -24.79
C ASP A 390 -6.48 -15.82 -23.97
N LEU A 391 -5.84 -14.65 -23.84
CA LEU A 391 -4.63 -14.42 -23.05
C LEU A 391 -4.90 -13.56 -21.81
N ALA A 392 -6.15 -13.15 -21.58
CA ALA A 392 -6.52 -12.26 -20.49
C ALA A 392 -6.20 -12.86 -19.11
N ASP A 393 -6.49 -14.15 -18.92
CA ASP A 393 -6.17 -14.86 -17.66
C ASP A 393 -4.66 -14.99 -17.46
N PHE A 394 -3.90 -15.24 -18.53
CA PHE A 394 -2.44 -15.28 -18.49
C PHE A 394 -1.86 -13.93 -18.05
N PHE A 395 -2.28 -12.82 -18.65
CA PHE A 395 -1.78 -11.50 -18.28
C PHE A 395 -2.23 -11.07 -16.88
N ARG A 396 -3.47 -11.38 -16.48
CA ARG A 396 -3.95 -11.11 -15.12
C ARG A 396 -3.11 -11.83 -14.07
N ASP A 397 -2.78 -13.10 -14.32
CA ASP A 397 -2.01 -13.91 -13.37
C ASP A 397 -0.54 -13.48 -13.35
N VAL A 398 0.05 -13.13 -14.51
CA VAL A 398 1.42 -12.58 -14.59
C VAL A 398 1.51 -11.20 -13.94
N ASP A 399 0.50 -10.34 -14.08
CA ASP A 399 0.47 -9.01 -13.47
C ASP A 399 0.26 -9.08 -11.94
N SER A 400 -0.43 -10.10 -11.44
CA SER A 400 -0.74 -10.25 -10.02
C SER A 400 0.28 -11.09 -9.23
N GLU A 401 0.94 -12.05 -9.89
CA GLU A 401 1.85 -13.01 -9.26
C GLU A 401 3.27 -12.99 -9.85
N GLY A 402 3.52 -12.18 -10.88
CA GLY A 402 4.81 -12.04 -11.52
C GLY A 402 5.12 -13.11 -12.59
N PRO A 403 6.34 -13.08 -13.18
CA PRO A 403 6.74 -13.92 -14.31
C PRO A 403 6.66 -15.43 -14.03
N SER A 404 6.72 -15.84 -12.76
CA SER A 404 6.56 -17.24 -12.35
C SER A 404 5.17 -17.80 -12.66
N ALA A 405 4.13 -16.95 -12.71
CA ALA A 405 2.77 -17.37 -13.06
C ALA A 405 2.65 -17.78 -14.53
N ALA A 406 3.56 -17.31 -15.37
CA ALA A 406 3.60 -17.61 -16.80
C ALA A 406 3.76 -19.13 -17.06
N MET A 407 4.41 -19.84 -16.14
CA MET A 407 4.62 -21.29 -16.21
C MET A 407 3.32 -22.10 -16.03
N ARG A 408 2.30 -21.55 -15.35
CA ARG A 408 1.01 -22.24 -15.16
C ARG A 408 0.15 -22.27 -16.41
N HIS A 409 0.44 -21.36 -17.34
CA HIS A 409 -0.29 -21.17 -18.59
C HIS A 409 0.43 -21.76 -19.80
N VAL A 410 1.56 -22.45 -19.61
CA VAL A 410 2.34 -23.08 -20.70
C VAL A 410 1.51 -24.13 -21.47
N SER A 411 0.51 -24.73 -20.84
CA SER A 411 -0.44 -25.63 -21.48
C SER A 411 -1.35 -24.94 -22.50
N ASN A 412 -1.49 -23.61 -22.46
CA ASN A 412 -2.21 -22.84 -23.47
C ASN A 412 -1.31 -22.65 -24.71
N PRO A 413 -1.72 -23.16 -25.89
CA PRO A 413 -0.90 -23.10 -27.10
C PRO A 413 -0.63 -21.66 -27.56
N LYS A 414 -1.53 -20.70 -27.31
CA LYS A 414 -1.29 -19.29 -27.62
C LYS A 414 -0.23 -18.67 -26.70
N VAL A 415 -0.21 -19.04 -25.42
CA VAL A 415 0.80 -18.60 -24.44
C VAL A 415 2.18 -19.16 -24.79
N SER A 416 2.24 -20.44 -25.12
CA SER A 416 3.48 -21.08 -25.59
C SER A 416 4.04 -20.42 -26.87
N GLN A 417 3.18 -20.10 -27.85
CA GLN A 417 3.60 -19.41 -29.07
C GLN A 417 4.03 -17.95 -28.82
N LEU A 418 3.41 -17.27 -27.86
CA LEU A 418 3.79 -15.93 -27.45
C LEU A 418 5.18 -15.96 -26.78
N MET A 419 5.40 -16.88 -25.85
CA MET A 419 6.70 -17.09 -25.20
C MET A 419 7.80 -17.44 -26.20
N GLN A 420 7.54 -18.33 -27.15
CA GLN A 420 8.50 -18.68 -28.20
C GLN A 420 8.86 -17.48 -29.08
N ARG A 421 7.89 -16.63 -29.44
CA ARG A 421 8.15 -15.41 -30.23
C ARG A 421 9.01 -14.41 -29.46
N VAL A 422 8.70 -14.19 -28.18
CA VAL A 422 9.48 -13.31 -27.31
C VAL A 422 10.89 -13.86 -27.11
N MET A 423 11.05 -15.17 -26.90
CA MET A 423 12.37 -15.81 -26.76
C MET A 423 13.20 -15.79 -28.05
N SER A 424 12.59 -16.04 -29.21
CA SER A 424 13.30 -15.98 -30.50
C SER A 424 13.78 -14.58 -30.83
N ARG A 425 13.06 -13.53 -30.39
CA ARG A 425 13.46 -12.13 -30.57
C ARG A 425 14.61 -11.71 -29.64
N MET A 426 14.81 -12.42 -28.53
CA MET A 426 15.92 -12.18 -27.61
C MET A 426 17.23 -12.85 -28.04
N GLN A 427 17.19 -13.81 -28.96
CA GLN A 427 18.36 -14.59 -29.41
C GLN A 427 18.96 -14.09 -30.74
N GLY A 428 18.32 -13.13 -31.40
CA GLY A 428 18.83 -12.44 -32.58
C GLY A 428 19.08 -10.98 -32.28
#